data_AF-A0A7S0C9I7-F1
#
_entry.id   AF-A0A7S0C9I7-F1
#
_cell.length_a   1.000
_cell.length_b   1.000
_cell.length_c   1.000
_cell.angle_alpha   90.00
_cell.angle_beta   90.00
_cell.angle_gamma   90.00
#
_symmetry.space_group_name_H-M   'P 1'
#
loop_
_entity.id
_entity.type
_entity.pdbx_description
1 polymer ?
#
loop_
_entity_poly.entity_id
_entity_poly.type
_entity_poly.pdbx_seq_one_letter_code
_entity_poly.pdbx_strand_id
1 'polypeptide(L)'
;GGDRDGNPNVTPTVTREVCYTNRYRAAELLTKDLEDIYSRLSTTYCSADFRSAISDRDAREPYRAFLEPIIAKLKLTSAWAKQELHNAQSSCDDKHAPTAAIRADDVYTSKAQLMDELLMVHRSLCDTGNELTANGRVADLIRNLW
;
A
#
# COMPACT_ATOMS: atom_id res chain seq x y z
N GLY A 1 -13.08 -8.47 -12.74
CA GLY A 1 -14.26 -8.45 -13.61
C GLY A 1 -15.16 -9.56 -13.17
N GLY A 2 -16.36 -9.22 -12.69
CA GLY A 2 -17.39 -10.17 -12.32
C GLY A 2 -18.16 -10.55 -13.57
N ASP A 3 -17.81 -11.68 -14.16
CA ASP A 3 -18.57 -12.34 -15.19
C ASP A 3 -19.10 -13.64 -14.57
N ARG A 4 -20.40 -13.68 -14.29
CA ARG A 4 -21.07 -14.77 -13.54
C ARG A 4 -21.93 -15.64 -14.47
N ASP A 5 -21.50 -15.84 -15.70
CA ASP A 5 -22.15 -16.75 -16.64
C ASP A 5 -21.77 -18.20 -16.33
N GLY A 6 -22.63 -18.89 -15.58
CA GLY A 6 -22.84 -20.33 -15.70
C GLY A 6 -21.79 -21.29 -15.15
N ASN A 7 -20.79 -20.85 -14.36
CA ASN A 7 -19.81 -21.76 -13.76
C ASN A 7 -20.15 -22.10 -12.28
N PRO A 8 -20.60 -23.34 -11.97
CA PRO A 8 -20.94 -23.77 -10.61
C PRO A 8 -19.75 -23.76 -9.63
N ASN A 9 -18.52 -23.58 -10.11
CA ASN A 9 -17.31 -23.52 -9.28
C ASN A 9 -17.03 -22.11 -8.69
N VAL A 10 -17.76 -21.06 -9.11
CA VAL A 10 -17.58 -19.70 -8.57
C VAL A 10 -18.46 -19.52 -7.34
N THR A 11 -18.02 -20.06 -6.21
CA THR A 11 -18.68 -19.86 -4.91
C THR A 11 -18.29 -18.51 -4.30
N PRO A 12 -19.11 -17.96 -3.37
CA PRO A 12 -18.74 -16.77 -2.60
C PRO A 12 -17.41 -16.93 -1.85
N THR A 13 -17.09 -18.15 -1.39
CA THR A 13 -15.82 -18.50 -0.73
C THR A 13 -14.64 -18.37 -1.69
N VAL A 14 -14.74 -18.95 -2.89
CA VAL A 14 -13.71 -18.82 -3.94
C VAL A 14 -13.52 -17.36 -4.34
N THR A 15 -14.60 -16.59 -4.44
CA THR A 15 -14.53 -15.15 -4.74
C THR A 15 -13.77 -14.39 -3.64
N ARG A 16 -14.02 -14.72 -2.37
CA ARG A 16 -13.35 -14.11 -1.22
C ARG A 16 -11.86 -14.44 -1.15
N GLU A 17 -11.49 -15.70 -1.41
CA GLU A 17 -10.10 -16.14 -1.48
C GLU A 17 -9.32 -15.41 -2.57
N VAL A 18 -9.90 -15.28 -3.77
CA VAL A 18 -9.29 -14.53 -4.88
C VAL A 18 -9.11 -13.05 -4.50
N CYS A 19 -10.10 -12.43 -3.86
CA CYS A 19 -9.98 -11.05 -3.38
C CYS A 19 -8.81 -10.86 -2.39
N TYR A 20 -8.69 -11.72 -1.38
CA TYR A 20 -7.59 -11.64 -0.43
C TYR A 20 -6.24 -11.96 -1.05
N THR A 21 -6.18 -12.94 -1.95
CA THR A 21 -4.96 -13.26 -2.71
C THR A 21 -4.49 -12.07 -3.51
N ASN A 22 -5.39 -11.44 -4.27
CA ASN A 22 -5.06 -10.25 -5.06
C ASN A 22 -4.60 -9.09 -4.17
N ARG A 23 -5.26 -8.87 -3.03
CA ARG A 23 -4.89 -7.80 -2.09
C ARG A 23 -3.53 -8.05 -1.45
N TYR A 24 -3.26 -9.27 -1.01
CA TYR A 24 -1.98 -9.69 -0.47
C TYR A 24 -0.85 -9.43 -1.49
N ARG A 25 -1.02 -9.93 -2.72
CA ARG A 25 -0.01 -9.76 -3.79
C ARG A 25 0.19 -8.31 -4.18
N ALA A 26 -0.89 -7.54 -4.31
CA ALA A 26 -0.80 -6.11 -4.60
C ALA A 26 -0.03 -5.36 -3.52
N ALA A 27 -0.34 -5.61 -2.23
CA ALA A 27 0.36 -4.96 -1.12
C ALA A 27 1.85 -5.34 -1.07
N GLU A 28 2.22 -6.60 -1.36
CA GLU A 28 3.63 -7.00 -1.46
C GLU A 28 4.38 -6.27 -2.57
N LEU A 29 3.78 -6.16 -3.77
CA LEU A 29 4.40 -5.49 -4.90
C LEU A 29 4.57 -3.99 -4.63
N LEU A 30 3.51 -3.33 -4.14
CA LEU A 30 3.54 -1.91 -3.78
C LEU A 30 4.56 -1.60 -2.67
N THR A 31 4.70 -2.50 -1.69
CA THR A 31 5.73 -2.37 -0.63
C THR A 31 7.12 -2.34 -1.26
N LYS A 32 7.42 -3.29 -2.15
CA LYS A 32 8.73 -3.37 -2.81
C LYS A 32 9.01 -2.12 -3.64
N ASP A 33 8.04 -1.68 -4.44
CA ASP A 33 8.19 -0.47 -5.27
C ASP A 33 8.45 0.78 -4.39
N LEU A 34 7.78 0.88 -3.24
CA LEU A 34 7.99 2.00 -2.31
C LEU A 34 9.31 1.93 -1.55
N GLU A 35 9.78 0.76 -1.15
CA GLU A 35 11.13 0.59 -0.58
C GLU A 35 12.21 0.99 -1.59
N ASP A 36 11.97 0.69 -2.86
CA ASP A 36 12.80 1.06 -4.00
C ASP A 36 12.80 2.57 -4.28
N ILE A 37 11.68 3.26 -4.07
CA ILE A 37 11.58 4.73 -4.13
C ILE A 37 12.24 5.36 -2.90
N TYR A 38 11.94 4.84 -1.71
CA TYR A 38 12.46 5.27 -0.41
C TYR A 38 13.99 5.27 -0.38
N SER A 39 14.62 4.19 -0.85
CA SER A 39 16.08 4.08 -0.88
C SER A 39 16.75 5.16 -1.75
N ARG A 40 16.05 5.66 -2.77
CA ARG A 40 16.57 6.63 -3.75
C ARG A 40 16.26 8.10 -3.40
N LEU A 41 15.29 8.36 -2.52
CA LEU A 41 14.89 9.70 -2.11
C LEU A 41 15.68 10.17 -0.88
N SER A 42 16.92 10.63 -1.09
CA SER A 42 17.75 11.25 -0.04
C SER A 42 17.67 12.79 -0.02
N THR A 43 16.74 13.39 -0.77
CA THR A 43 16.56 14.84 -0.85
C THR A 43 16.12 15.42 0.50
N THR A 44 16.77 16.49 0.93
CA THR A 44 16.52 17.15 2.23
C THR A 44 15.52 18.31 2.15
N TYR A 45 15.23 18.79 0.93
CA TYR A 45 14.32 19.90 0.65
C TYR A 45 12.97 19.38 0.11
N CYS A 46 11.87 19.96 0.58
CA CYS A 46 10.49 19.65 0.17
C CYS A 46 9.64 20.94 0.18
N SER A 47 8.45 20.90 -0.41
CA SER A 47 7.53 22.04 -0.33
C SER A 47 7.02 22.26 1.09
N ALA A 48 6.58 23.49 1.40
CA ALA A 48 6.06 23.84 2.73
C ALA A 48 4.78 23.07 3.09
N ASP A 49 3.92 22.84 2.10
CA ASP A 49 2.70 22.05 2.25
C ASP A 49 3.03 20.59 2.56
N PHE A 50 4.00 20.00 1.84
CA PHE A 50 4.49 18.65 2.11
C PHE A 50 5.08 18.54 3.51
N ARG A 51 5.93 19.50 3.91
CA ARG A 51 6.53 19.55 5.24
C ARG A 51 5.48 19.56 6.35
N SER A 52 4.32 20.19 6.11
CA SER A 52 3.23 20.26 7.06
C SER A 52 2.44 18.96 7.21
N ALA A 53 2.52 18.07 6.21
CA ALA A 53 1.86 16.75 6.23
C ALA A 53 2.72 15.65 6.88
N ILE A 54 4.02 15.88 7.08
CA ILE A 54 4.92 14.93 7.75
C ILE A 54 4.70 15.00 9.26
N SER A 55 4.59 13.85 9.91
CA SER A 55 4.48 13.74 11.37
C SER A 55 5.70 14.34 12.08
N ASP A 56 6.91 14.04 11.60
CA ASP A 56 8.16 14.65 12.04
C ASP A 56 8.57 15.78 11.09
N ARG A 57 8.29 17.03 11.48
CA ARG A 57 8.62 18.21 10.67
C ARG A 57 10.12 18.52 10.65
N ASP A 58 10.88 18.05 11.64
CA ASP A 58 12.32 18.28 11.73
C ASP A 58 13.13 17.19 11.02
N ALA A 59 12.45 16.21 10.41
CA ALA A 59 13.07 15.16 9.63
C ALA A 59 14.01 15.72 8.55
N ARG A 60 15.28 15.31 8.62
CA ARG A 60 16.31 15.71 7.65
C ARG A 60 16.00 15.23 6.24
N GLU A 61 15.37 14.07 6.12
CA GLU A 61 14.97 13.44 4.85
C GLU A 61 13.43 13.38 4.78
N PRO A 62 12.75 14.49 4.41
CA PRO A 62 11.30 14.63 4.53
C PRO A 62 10.50 13.54 3.79
N TYR A 63 10.93 13.19 2.57
CA TYR A 63 10.24 12.18 1.78
C TYR A 63 10.34 10.79 2.40
N ARG A 64 11.48 10.44 3.00
CA ARG A 64 11.65 9.15 3.70
C ARG A 64 10.80 9.09 4.95
N ALA A 65 10.81 10.14 5.77
CA ALA A 65 9.96 10.24 6.95
C ALA A 65 8.46 10.15 6.60
N PHE A 66 8.06 10.64 5.43
CA PHE A 66 6.69 10.51 4.94
C PHE A 66 6.36 9.09 4.43
N LEU A 67 7.30 8.46 3.70
CA LEU A 67 7.10 7.14 3.09
C LEU A 67 7.21 5.97 4.08
N GLU A 68 7.99 6.12 5.15
CA GLU A 68 8.18 5.08 6.17
C GLU A 68 6.86 4.55 6.76
N PRO A 69 5.94 5.39 7.27
CA PRO A 69 4.65 4.91 7.78
C PRO A 69 3.77 4.28 6.70
N ILE A 70 3.86 4.75 5.45
CA ILE A 70 3.12 4.19 4.31
C ILE A 70 3.60 2.77 4.02
N ILE A 71 4.91 2.55 3.97
CA ILE A 71 5.54 1.23 3.78
C ILE A 71 5.14 0.29 4.92
N ALA A 72 5.19 0.77 6.17
CA ALA A 72 4.76 -0.02 7.34
C ALA A 72 3.28 -0.44 7.24
N LYS A 73 2.40 0.50 6.85
CA LYS A 73 0.97 0.23 6.67
C LYS A 73 0.68 -0.73 5.51
N LEU A 74 1.44 -0.69 4.42
CA LEU A 74 1.34 -1.68 3.33
C LEU A 74 1.81 -3.08 3.76
N LYS A 75 2.87 -3.18 4.55
CA LYS A 75 3.31 -4.45 5.16
C LYS A 75 2.21 -5.05 6.04
N LEU A 76 1.58 -4.22 6.87
CA LEU A 76 0.41 -4.63 7.67
C LEU A 76 -0.76 -5.07 6.77
N THR A 77 -1.03 -4.33 5.69
CA THR A 77 -2.09 -4.68 4.73
C THR A 77 -1.85 -6.04 4.09
N SER A 78 -0.60 -6.35 3.71
CA SER A 78 -0.19 -7.64 3.17
C SER A 78 -0.36 -8.76 4.19
N ALA A 79 0.12 -8.56 5.42
CA ALA A 79 0.00 -9.53 6.50
C ALA A 79 -1.47 -9.82 6.86
N TRP A 80 -2.29 -8.77 6.95
CA TRP A 80 -3.73 -8.89 7.19
C TRP A 80 -4.44 -9.67 6.08
N ALA A 81 -4.19 -9.33 4.82
CA ALA A 81 -4.81 -10.03 3.69
C ALA A 81 -4.42 -11.51 3.65
N LYS A 82 -3.17 -11.83 4.03
CA LYS A 82 -2.69 -13.22 4.14
C LYS A 82 -3.35 -13.98 5.29
N GLN A 83 -3.56 -13.34 6.44
CA GLN A 83 -4.30 -13.91 7.57
C GLN A 83 -5.75 -14.20 7.18
N GLU A 84 -6.41 -13.25 6.50
CA GLU A 84 -7.77 -13.42 6.03
C GLU A 84 -7.92 -14.49 4.95
N LEU A 85 -6.94 -14.62 4.06
CA LEU A 85 -6.88 -15.72 3.09
C LEU A 85 -6.80 -17.07 3.81
N HIS A 86 -5.93 -17.20 4.81
CA HIS A 86 -5.83 -18.42 5.62
C HIS A 86 -7.16 -18.73 6.33
N ASN A 87 -7.79 -17.73 6.95
CA ASN A 87 -9.09 -17.87 7.60
C ASN A 87 -10.20 -18.31 6.61
N ALA A 88 -10.17 -17.83 5.37
CA ALA A 88 -11.14 -18.20 4.34
C ALA A 88 -10.93 -19.64 3.84
N GLN A 89 -9.67 -20.11 3.79
CA GLN A 89 -9.29 -21.45 3.34
C GLN A 89 -9.49 -22.52 4.44
N SER A 90 -9.30 -22.14 5.70
CA SER A 90 -9.53 -22.99 6.87
C SER A 90 -11.03 -23.14 7.17
N SER A 91 -11.74 -23.86 6.31
CA SER A 91 -13.06 -24.41 6.65
C SER A 91 -12.88 -25.57 7.62
N CYS A 92 -13.51 -25.49 8.79
CA CYS A 92 -13.59 -26.47 9.89
C CYS A 92 -12.26 -26.97 10.54
N ASP A 93 -12.25 -26.91 11.88
CA ASP A 93 -11.46 -27.73 12.82
C ASP A 93 -10.06 -27.34 13.31
N ASP A 94 -9.42 -26.28 12.84
CA ASP A 94 -8.12 -25.86 13.44
C ASP A 94 -8.17 -24.43 14.01
N LYS A 95 -8.68 -24.30 15.24
CA LYS A 95 -8.59 -23.06 16.04
C LYS A 95 -7.19 -22.94 16.65
N HIS A 96 -6.18 -22.73 15.83
CA HIS A 96 -4.88 -22.32 16.36
C HIS A 96 -4.91 -20.84 16.80
N ALA A 97 -4.20 -20.60 17.90
CA ALA A 97 -4.23 -19.41 18.77
C ALA A 97 -4.17 -18.05 18.04
N PRO A 98 -4.71 -16.97 18.64
CA PRO A 98 -4.77 -15.66 18.02
C PRO A 98 -3.37 -15.08 17.83
N THR A 99 -2.85 -15.12 16.61
CA THR A 99 -1.93 -14.07 16.15
C THR A 99 -2.65 -12.75 16.35
N ALA A 100 -2.03 -11.78 17.04
CA ALA A 100 -2.62 -10.48 17.33
C ALA A 100 -3.36 -9.96 16.09
N ALA A 101 -4.69 -9.89 16.18
CA ALA A 101 -5.53 -9.64 15.01
C ALA A 101 -5.23 -8.22 14.49
N ILE A 102 -4.66 -8.13 13.29
CA ILE A 102 -4.45 -6.85 12.62
C ILE A 102 -5.83 -6.26 12.36
N ARG A 103 -6.10 -5.04 12.84
CA ARG A 103 -7.41 -4.41 12.67
C ARG A 103 -7.50 -3.81 11.27
N ALA A 104 -8.72 -3.72 10.75
CA ALA A 104 -8.98 -3.07 9.46
C ALA A 104 -8.55 -1.58 9.47
N ASP A 105 -8.53 -0.95 10.64
CA ASP A 105 -8.11 0.45 10.82
C ASP A 105 -6.59 0.65 10.64
N ASP A 106 -5.81 -0.42 10.84
CA ASP A 106 -4.34 -0.39 10.78
C ASP A 106 -3.80 -0.64 9.36
N VAL A 107 -4.69 -0.87 8.38
CA VAL A 107 -4.34 -1.25 7.01
C VAL A 107 -4.93 -0.29 5.99
N TYR A 108 -4.42 -0.30 4.77
CA TYR A 108 -5.13 0.35 3.68
C TYR A 108 -6.37 -0.46 3.38
N THR A 109 -7.54 0.19 3.43
CA THR A 109 -8.82 -0.37 2.96
C THR A 109 -9.18 0.14 1.57
N SER A 110 -8.72 1.34 1.22
CA SER A 110 -8.95 2.01 -0.07
C SER A 110 -7.66 2.30 -0.81
N LYS A 111 -7.68 2.07 -2.13
CA LYS A 111 -6.65 2.46 -3.09
C LYS A 111 -6.50 3.99 -3.18
N ALA A 112 -7.61 4.73 -3.01
CA ALA A 112 -7.60 6.19 -3.10
C ALA A 112 -6.73 6.84 -2.01
N GLN A 113 -6.71 6.26 -0.80
CA GLN A 113 -5.87 6.76 0.28
C GLN A 113 -4.38 6.72 -0.10
N LEU A 114 -3.90 5.57 -0.60
CA LEU A 114 -2.51 5.45 -1.06
C LEU A 114 -2.22 6.37 -2.25
N MET A 115 -3.18 6.51 -3.17
CA MET A 115 -3.05 7.40 -4.32
C MET A 115 -2.80 8.85 -3.88
N ASP A 116 -3.60 9.36 -2.95
CA ASP A 116 -3.50 10.75 -2.48
C ASP A 116 -2.14 11.02 -1.82
N GLU A 117 -1.64 10.06 -1.03
CA GLU A 117 -0.32 10.12 -0.41
C GLU A 117 0.81 10.14 -1.46
N LEU A 118 0.74 9.31 -2.51
CA LEU A 118 1.72 9.30 -3.60
C LEU A 118 1.65 10.57 -4.45
N LEU A 119 0.46 11.10 -4.70
CA LEU A 119 0.28 12.37 -5.41
C LEU A 119 0.89 13.54 -4.63
N MET A 120 0.81 13.52 -3.29
CA MET A 120 1.46 14.53 -2.44
C MET A 120 2.99 14.50 -2.58
N VAL A 121 3.59 13.29 -2.61
CA VAL A 121 5.02 13.12 -2.88
C VAL A 121 5.38 13.63 -4.28
N HIS A 122 4.61 13.24 -5.30
CA HIS A 122 4.84 13.67 -6.68
C HIS A 122 4.81 15.19 -6.84
N ARG A 123 3.79 15.86 -6.29
CA ARG A 123 3.64 17.32 -6.32
C ARG A 123 4.83 18.02 -5.66
N SER A 124 5.21 17.61 -4.46
CA SER A 124 6.36 18.20 -3.75
C SER A 124 7.67 18.01 -4.50
N LEU A 125 7.88 16.85 -5.13
CA LEU A 125 9.07 16.62 -5.95
C LEU A 125 9.10 17.56 -7.17
N CYS A 126 7.96 17.77 -7.83
CA CYS A 126 7.85 18.74 -8.93
C CYS A 126 8.12 20.17 -8.46
N ASP A 127 7.49 20.61 -7.36
CA ASP A 127 7.64 21.98 -6.84
C ASP A 127 9.08 22.31 -6.41
N THR A 128 9.88 21.28 -6.12
CA THR A 128 11.26 21.42 -5.67
C THR A 128 12.29 21.15 -6.78
N GLY A 129 11.87 21.03 -8.04
CA GLY A 129 12.77 20.81 -9.18
C GLY A 129 13.37 19.40 -9.25
N ASN A 130 12.70 18.41 -8.64
CA ASN A 130 13.07 16.99 -8.67
C ASN A 130 12.17 16.21 -9.66
N GLU A 131 11.78 16.82 -10.79
CA GLU A 131 10.83 16.24 -11.74
C GLU A 131 11.31 14.90 -12.32
N LEU A 132 12.61 14.69 -12.46
CA LEU A 132 13.15 13.41 -12.96
C LEU A 132 12.77 12.25 -12.04
N THR A 133 12.83 12.46 -10.72
CA THR A 133 12.42 11.46 -9.73
C THR A 133 10.90 11.34 -9.66
N ALA A 134 10.19 12.47 -9.74
CA ALA A 134 8.73 12.51 -9.74
C ALA A 134 8.15 11.75 -10.94
N ASN A 135 8.64 12.03 -12.15
CA ASN A 135 8.11 11.50 -13.40
C ASN A 135 8.63 10.11 -13.78
N GLY A 136 9.61 9.59 -13.02
CA GLY A 136 10.05 8.20 -13.11
C GLY A 136 9.18 7.29 -12.24
N ARG A 137 9.80 6.63 -11.27
CA ARG A 137 9.19 5.56 -10.47
C ARG A 137 7.91 5.98 -9.73
N VAL A 138 7.84 7.22 -9.23
CA VAL A 138 6.64 7.69 -8.50
C VAL A 138 5.45 7.80 -9.45
N ALA A 139 5.62 8.41 -10.62
CA ALA A 139 4.57 8.47 -11.63
C ALA A 139 4.18 7.10 -12.18
N ASP A 140 5.13 6.19 -12.35
CA ASP A 140 4.84 4.81 -12.78
C ASP A 140 4.00 4.06 -11.74
N LEU A 141 4.32 4.20 -10.45
CA LEU A 141 3.54 3.62 -9.37
C LEU A 141 2.12 4.20 -9.32
N ILE A 142 1.98 5.50 -9.52
CA ILE A 142 0.68 6.18 -9.63
C ILE A 142 -0.13 5.61 -10.80
N ARG A 143 0.47 5.47 -12.00
CA ARG A 143 -0.23 4.91 -13.18
C ARG A 143 -0.68 3.47 -12.99
N ASN A 144 0.12 2.64 -12.32
CA ASN A 144 -0.24 1.26 -12.00
C ASN A 144 -1.40 1.17 -11.00
N LEU A 145 -1.60 2.24 -10.24
CA LEU A 145 -2.74 2.47 -9.39
C LEU A 145 -3.83 3.30 -10.10
N TRP A 146 -3.96 3.31 -11.43
CA TRP A 146 -5.18 3.84 -12.08
C TRP A 146 -6.11 2.70 -12.49
#